data_AF-A0AAD9LBQ7-F1
#
_entry.id   AF-A0AAD9LBQ7-F1
#
_cell.length_a   1.000
_cell.length_b   1.000
_cell.length_c   1.000
_cell.angle_alpha   90.00
_cell.angle_beta   90.00
_cell.angle_gamma   90.00
#
_symmetry.space_group_name_H-M   'P 1'
#
loop_
_entity.id
_entity.type
_entity.pdbx_description
1 polymer ?
#
loop_
_entity_poly.entity_id
_entity_poly.type
_entity_poly.pdbx_seq_one_letter_code
_entity_poly.pdbx_strand_id
1 'polypeptide(L)'
;MVEYKTSFHTKEKAAEDAELIYKAGEGKWGTDENGFIKVLLASPPEHLRNIDAAYQAKHGHDLVYAIESEFSGSDSAALTFFGK
;
A
#
# COMPACT_ATOMS: atom_id res chain seq x y z
N MET A 1 4.96 9.63 -13.75
CA MET A 1 4.50 9.50 -12.36
C MET A 1 3.03 9.83 -12.30
N VAL A 2 2.25 9.14 -11.46
CA VAL A 2 0.85 9.48 -11.22
C VAL A 2 0.79 10.89 -10.60
N GLU A 3 -0.15 11.71 -11.05
CA GLU A 3 -0.31 13.08 -10.56
C GLU A 3 -1.04 13.10 -9.21
N TYR A 4 -0.51 13.86 -8.24
CA TYR A 4 -1.21 14.09 -6.98
C TYR A 4 -2.33 15.13 -7.14
N LYS A 5 -3.56 14.66 -7.03
CA LYS A 5 -4.80 15.47 -7.02
C LYS A 5 -5.39 15.53 -5.62
N THR A 6 -5.39 16.70 -4.98
CA THR A 6 -5.92 16.90 -3.61
C THR A 6 -7.41 16.59 -3.48
N SER A 7 -8.17 16.68 -4.56
CA SER A 7 -9.60 16.32 -4.59
C SER A 7 -9.85 14.82 -4.60
N PHE A 8 -8.84 14.01 -4.92
CA PHE A 8 -8.94 12.55 -5.02
C PHE A 8 -8.10 11.86 -3.93
N HIS A 9 -6.86 12.29 -3.72
CA HIS A 9 -5.94 11.76 -2.73
C HIS A 9 -6.19 12.39 -1.36
N THR A 10 -7.38 12.15 -0.81
CA THR A 10 -7.78 12.63 0.51
C THR A 10 -7.34 11.65 1.60
N LYS A 11 -7.50 12.03 2.88
CA LYS A 11 -7.25 11.13 4.02
C LYS A 11 -8.20 9.94 4.02
N GLU A 12 -9.45 10.16 3.64
CA GLU A 12 -10.47 9.13 3.53
C GLU A 12 -10.09 8.13 2.44
N LYS A 13 -9.65 8.64 1.27
CA LYS A 13 -9.17 7.78 0.18
C LYS A 13 -7.94 6.96 0.59
N ALA A 14 -7.02 7.55 1.35
CA ALA A 14 -5.84 6.85 1.85
C ALA A 14 -6.22 5.71 2.82
N ALA A 15 -7.21 5.94 3.70
CA ALA A 15 -7.74 4.89 4.56
C ALA A 15 -8.44 3.78 3.77
N GLU A 16 -9.21 4.12 2.74
CA GLU A 16 -9.80 3.12 1.83
C GLU A 16 -8.74 2.28 1.12
N ASP A 17 -7.69 2.92 0.59
CA ASP A 17 -6.63 2.23 -0.11
C ASP A 17 -5.79 1.36 0.83
N ALA A 18 -5.57 1.80 2.08
CA ALA A 18 -4.95 0.98 3.12
C ALA A 18 -5.77 -0.30 3.41
N GLU A 19 -7.10 -0.18 3.48
CA GLU A 19 -7.99 -1.34 3.61
C GLU A 19 -7.93 -2.28 2.41
N LEU A 20 -7.82 -1.74 1.20
CA LEU A 20 -7.70 -2.55 0.00
C LEU A 20 -6.40 -3.34 0.00
N ILE A 21 -5.29 -2.72 0.42
CA ILE A 21 -4.00 -3.40 0.58
C ILE A 21 -4.11 -4.51 1.62
N TYR A 22 -4.65 -4.23 2.80
CA TYR A 22 -4.81 -5.24 3.85
C TYR A 22 -5.66 -6.43 3.37
N LYS A 23 -6.82 -6.16 2.75
CA LYS A 23 -7.69 -7.21 2.21
C LYS A 23 -7.05 -8.02 1.08
N ALA A 24 -6.10 -7.42 0.35
CA ALA A 24 -5.37 -8.10 -0.71
C ALA A 24 -4.21 -8.96 -0.18
N GLY A 25 -3.65 -8.65 1.00
CA GLY A 25 -2.59 -9.42 1.65
C GLY A 25 -3.05 -10.02 2.97
N GLU A 26 -2.54 -9.48 4.08
CA GLU A 26 -2.67 -10.01 5.45
C GLU A 26 -4.12 -10.30 5.92
N GLY A 27 -5.12 -9.66 5.31
CA GLY A 27 -6.53 -9.88 5.58
C GLY A 27 -7.13 -11.16 4.97
N LYS A 28 -6.33 -11.96 4.26
CA LYS A 28 -6.77 -13.23 3.64
C LYS A 28 -5.64 -14.27 3.66
N TRP A 29 -5.99 -15.52 3.31
CA TRP A 29 -4.99 -16.58 3.14
C TRP A 29 -4.38 -16.51 1.74
N GLY A 30 -3.05 -16.38 1.68
CA GLY A 30 -2.31 -16.06 0.45
C GLY A 30 -2.55 -14.62 0.00
N THR A 31 -1.98 -14.22 -1.13
CA THR A 31 -1.97 -12.82 -1.59
C THR A 31 -2.74 -12.66 -2.90
N ASP A 32 -3.60 -11.64 -2.98
CA ASP A 32 -4.04 -11.06 -4.26
C ASP A 32 -2.99 -10.04 -4.73
N GLU A 33 -1.91 -10.54 -5.31
CA GLU A 33 -0.76 -9.75 -5.76
C GLU A 33 -1.18 -8.61 -6.69
N ASN A 34 -2.09 -8.88 -7.62
CA ASN A 34 -2.56 -7.89 -8.58
C ASN A 34 -3.34 -6.75 -7.89
N GLY A 35 -4.21 -7.08 -6.94
CA GLY A 35 -4.94 -6.09 -6.15
C GLY A 35 -3.99 -5.20 -5.35
N PHE A 36 -3.03 -5.84 -4.67
CA PHE A 36 -2.03 -5.16 -3.85
C PHE A 36 -1.16 -4.21 -4.69
N ILE A 37 -0.54 -4.73 -5.75
CA ILE A 37 0.36 -3.98 -6.63
C ILE A 37 -0.39 -2.85 -7.34
N LYS A 38 -1.64 -3.07 -7.76
CA LYS A 38 -2.43 -2.04 -8.44
C LYS A 38 -2.66 -0.81 -7.57
N VAL A 39 -2.95 -0.99 -6.27
CA VAL A 39 -3.12 0.15 -5.35
C VAL A 39 -1.80 0.88 -5.15
N LEU A 40 -0.70 0.15 -4.91
CA LEU A 40 0.62 0.75 -4.72
C LEU A 40 1.07 1.56 -5.94
N LEU A 41 1.03 0.97 -7.15
CA LEU A 41 1.53 1.62 -8.37
C LEU A 41 0.62 2.74 -8.88
N ALA A 42 -0.67 2.73 -8.52
CA ALA A 42 -1.59 3.83 -8.83
C ALA A 42 -1.48 5.02 -7.86
N SER A 43 -0.71 4.88 -6.77
CA SER A 43 -0.62 5.89 -5.73
C SER A 43 0.60 6.80 -5.94
N PRO A 44 0.43 8.13 -6.08
CA PRO A 44 1.56 9.05 -6.07
C PRO A 44 2.27 9.06 -4.70
N PRO A 45 3.54 9.49 -4.62
CA PRO A 45 4.35 9.41 -3.41
C PRO A 45 3.71 10.05 -2.17
N GLU A 46 3.07 11.21 -2.33
CA GLU A 46 2.32 11.90 -1.27
C GLU A 46 1.17 11.04 -0.74
N HIS A 47 0.45 10.36 -1.63
CA HIS A 47 -0.66 9.51 -1.25
C HIS A 47 -0.18 8.23 -0.59
N LEU A 48 0.91 7.63 -1.08
CA LEU A 48 1.54 6.47 -0.43
C LEU A 48 1.90 6.74 1.03
N ARG A 49 2.47 7.91 1.35
CA ARG A 49 2.74 8.31 2.74
C ARG A 49 1.47 8.39 3.59
N ASN A 50 0.35 8.85 3.01
CA ASN A 50 -0.93 8.91 3.71
C ASN A 50 -1.54 7.53 3.89
N ILE A 51 -1.44 6.64 2.89
CA ILE A 51 -1.87 5.25 2.98
C ILE A 51 -1.08 4.55 4.07
N ASP A 52 0.25 4.70 4.09
CA ASP A 52 1.13 4.10 5.08
C ASP A 52 0.77 4.55 6.50
N ALA A 53 0.57 5.85 6.72
CA ALA A 53 0.11 6.34 8.01
C ALA A 53 -1.26 5.77 8.44
N ALA A 54 -2.21 5.64 7.50
CA ALA A 54 -3.51 5.04 7.78
C ALA A 54 -3.42 3.53 8.07
N TYR A 55 -2.56 2.83 7.33
CA TYR A 55 -2.30 1.40 7.51
C TYR A 55 -1.67 1.13 8.87
N GLN A 56 -0.61 1.85 9.22
CA GLN A 56 0.05 1.76 10.53
C GLN A 56 -0.92 2.02 11.69
N ALA A 57 -1.75 3.06 11.57
CA ALA A 57 -2.72 3.41 12.62
C ALA A 57 -3.75 2.30 12.88
N LYS A 58 -4.05 1.46 11.88
CA LYS A 58 -5.08 0.43 11.99
C LYS A 58 -4.53 -0.98 12.19
N HIS A 59 -3.41 -1.32 11.57
CA HIS A 59 -2.86 -2.68 11.51
C HIS A 59 -1.61 -2.87 12.39
N GLY A 60 -0.99 -1.77 12.85
CA GLY A 60 0.10 -1.82 13.85
C GLY A 60 1.52 -1.93 13.28
N HIS A 61 1.66 -1.97 11.96
CA HIS A 61 2.94 -1.97 11.24
C HIS A 61 2.79 -1.25 9.89
N ASP A 62 3.92 -0.96 9.24
CA ASP A 62 3.97 -0.17 8.01
C ASP A 62 3.73 -1.02 6.74
N LEU A 63 3.56 -0.34 5.60
CA LEU A 63 3.39 -1.01 4.32
C LEU A 63 4.62 -1.81 3.90
N VAL A 64 5.83 -1.44 4.35
CA VAL A 64 7.05 -2.18 4.04
C VAL A 64 6.99 -3.56 4.67
N TYR A 65 6.60 -3.67 5.94
CA TYR A 65 6.38 -4.94 6.61
C TYR A 65 5.32 -5.79 5.89
N ALA A 66 4.19 -5.18 5.50
CA ALA A 66 3.14 -5.89 4.77
C ALA A 66 3.65 -6.42 3.42
N ILE A 67 4.45 -5.64 2.68
CA ILE A 67 5.08 -6.07 1.42
C ILE A 67 6.05 -7.23 1.67
N GLU A 68 6.90 -7.15 2.70
CA GLU A 68 7.87 -8.20 3.02
C GLU A 68 7.22 -9.50 3.52
N SER A 69 6.01 -9.41 4.06
CA SER A 69 5.23 -10.58 4.52
C SER A 69 4.50 -11.29 3.38
N GLU A 70 4.11 -10.56 2.33
CA GLU A 70 3.30 -11.07 1.22
C GLU A 70 4.13 -11.39 -0.04
N PHE A 71 5.25 -10.71 -0.25
CA PHE A 71 6.11 -10.87 -1.42
C PHE A 71 7.52 -11.31 -1.02
N SER A 72 8.23 -11.97 -1.94
CA SER A 72 9.60 -12.42 -1.71
C SER A 72 10.54 -12.07 -2.87
N GLY A 73 11.85 -12.19 -2.64
CA GLY A 73 12.86 -12.03 -3.69
C GLY A 73 12.85 -10.66 -4.36
N SER A 74 12.90 -10.65 -5.69
CA SER A 74 12.94 -9.42 -6.50
C SER A 74 11.71 -8.55 -6.33
N ASP A 75 10.55 -9.17 -6.10
CA ASP A 75 9.27 -8.47 -6.13
C ASP A 75 9.10 -7.64 -4.85
N SER A 76 9.45 -8.25 -3.70
CA SER A 76 9.54 -7.53 -2.43
C SER A 76 10.56 -6.38 -2.50
N ALA A 77 11.76 -6.64 -3.06
CA ALA A 77 12.79 -5.61 -3.22
C ALA A 77 12.34 -4.45 -4.12
N ALA A 78 11.59 -4.74 -5.20
CA ALA A 78 11.07 -3.72 -6.11
C ALA A 78 9.94 -2.91 -5.48
N LEU A 79 9.04 -3.55 -4.73
CA LEU A 79 7.89 -2.88 -4.12
C LEU A 79 8.29 -2.04 -2.91
N THR A 80 9.26 -2.49 -2.10
CA THR A 80 9.78 -1.70 -0.97
C THR A 80 10.62 -0.50 -1.40
N PHE A 81 11.15 -0.48 -2.64
CA PHE A 81 11.86 0.69 -3.16
C PHE A 81 10.98 1.95 -3.17
N PHE A 82 9.66 1.81 -3.35
CA PHE A 82 8.72 2.95 -3.30
C PHE A 82 8.55 3.54 -1.90
N GLY A 83 8.91 2.81 -0.85
CA GLY A 83 8.83 3.25 0.54
C GLY A 83 10.09 3.96 1.06
N LYS A 84 11.15 4.08 0.24
CA LYS A 84 12.42 4.73 0.60
C LYS A 84 12.55 6.15 0.07
#